data_AF-A0A418F5T2-F1
#
_entry.id   AF-A0A418F5T2-F1
#
_cell.length_a   1.000
_cell.length_b   1.000
_cell.length_c   1.000
_cell.angle_alpha   90.00
_cell.angle_beta   90.00
_cell.angle_gamma   90.00
#
_symmetry.space_group_name_H-M   'P 1'
#
loop_
_entity.id
_entity.type
_entity.pdbx_description
1 polymer ?
#
loop_
_entity_poly.entity_id
_entity_poly.type
_entity_poly.pdbx_seq_one_letter_code
_entity_poly.pdbx_strand_id
1 'polypeptide(L)'
;MATEQRREKSRVSSRKKGSSRRAAKDNYFDIQSFGDDDASHGMLQADLRRSVMRLDNGQNGGVFERLQRLLGFQPASVRNQKEHMAVLLANKQFRLAQKGCADPPGDALKQLHKQVFLNYTKWCRFLSIKPKWVSDLETQAALFFLIWGEAGNLRFMPECLCFLYHQMATRLEKLDTAHQKPEFAPADNAFLNFVVKPMYTVVAKMNPSLQKKKSKISPLDHKNVTNYDDVNEFFWKPECLRFDETNVARAFEHREAKTFKERRSLLNPFLAFYRIFFFLLVMLHVLIAISYVAVKSRSEKTKGFEMYNNMFSSSISNLRNQAFLSVGITYAGLSVFKVILQVWIDGVLIFSHKAYAAALYCRIMWHAAFLGVFTCFVTSPNEKVPVLNQTFLQSGAMITGIYALPVVVAALLTMCKSVTAKWSWLNVLQGTRDQYIGRDMGQKLGDFAKYSVFWGLLFGLKFLFNIELMIRPLVIPSIELFDLDVVEVRV
;
A
#
# COMPACT_ATOMS: atom_id res chain seq x y z
N MET A 1 43.09 56.18 5.05
CA MET A 1 41.71 55.68 4.83
C MET A 1 41.62 54.18 4.50
N ALA A 2 42.47 53.58 3.67
CA ALA A 2 42.42 52.11 3.43
C ALA A 2 42.98 51.25 4.58
N THR A 3 43.76 51.85 5.49
CA THR A 3 44.43 51.15 6.61
C THR A 3 43.55 51.06 7.87
N GLU A 4 42.60 51.98 8.06
CA GLU A 4 41.63 51.95 9.17
C GLU A 4 40.52 50.92 8.93
N GLN A 5 40.01 50.80 7.70
CA GLN A 5 39.03 49.76 7.35
C GLN A 5 39.58 48.33 7.51
N ARG A 6 40.91 48.14 7.46
CA ARG A 6 41.56 46.83 7.67
C ARG A 6 41.71 46.46 9.14
N ARG A 7 41.88 47.45 10.04
CA ARG A 7 41.90 47.25 11.51
C ARG A 7 40.50 47.01 12.08
N GLU A 8 39.47 47.57 11.46
CA GLU A 8 38.08 47.35 11.88
C GLU A 8 37.57 45.96 11.48
N LYS A 9 37.95 45.46 10.30
CA LYS A 9 37.67 44.08 9.88
C LYS A 9 38.40 43.01 10.72
N SER A 10 39.58 43.30 11.27
CA SER A 10 40.28 42.33 12.15
C SER A 10 39.70 42.27 13.57
N ARG A 11 39.18 43.40 14.10
CA ARG A 11 38.43 43.43 15.37
C ARG A 11 37.08 42.73 15.29
N VAL A 12 36.40 42.78 14.13
CA VAL A 12 35.14 42.05 13.92
C VAL A 12 35.37 40.54 13.72
N SER A 13 36.53 40.15 13.18
CA SER A 13 36.92 38.75 12.99
C SER A 13 37.39 38.06 14.30
N SER A 14 38.10 38.77 15.18
CA SER A 14 38.55 38.20 16.47
C SER A 14 37.44 38.05 17.50
N ARG A 15 36.33 38.80 17.38
CA ARG A 15 35.15 38.66 18.26
C ARG A 15 34.24 37.48 17.88
N LYS A 16 34.47 36.81 16.74
CA LYS A 16 33.70 35.63 16.27
C LYS A 16 34.37 34.27 16.50
N LYS A 17 35.54 34.23 17.15
CA LYS A 17 36.21 32.98 17.57
C LYS A 17 36.36 32.93 19.08
N GLY A 18 35.22 32.89 19.77
CA GLY A 18 35.13 32.63 21.20
C GLY A 18 33.85 31.86 21.51
N SER A 19 33.99 30.57 21.78
CA SER A 19 32.98 29.69 22.39
C SER A 19 31.66 29.43 21.61
N SER A 20 31.74 28.68 20.51
CA SER A 20 30.61 27.87 20.00
C SER A 20 30.65 26.46 20.61
N ARG A 21 30.77 26.39 21.94
CA ARG A 21 30.42 25.22 22.76
C ARG A 21 29.76 25.74 24.03
N ARG A 22 28.56 26.31 23.89
CA ARG A 22 27.60 26.19 25.00
C ARG A 22 27.27 24.71 25.07
N ALA A 23 27.92 24.01 26.00
CA ALA A 23 27.37 22.77 26.50
C ALA A 23 25.90 23.05 26.85
N ALA A 24 24.99 22.16 26.46
CA ALA A 24 23.62 22.13 26.94
C ALA A 24 23.62 21.73 28.44
N LYS A 25 24.27 22.55 29.25
CA LYS A 25 24.16 22.55 30.69
C LYS A 25 23.25 23.72 31.04
N ASP A 26 22.21 23.35 31.76
CA ASP A 26 21.25 24.20 32.46
C ASP A 26 20.09 24.70 31.59
N ASN A 27 18.94 24.04 31.79
CA ASN A 27 17.56 24.40 31.50
C ASN A 27 17.32 25.39 30.35
N TYR A 28 16.88 24.87 29.20
CA TYR A 28 16.38 25.71 28.10
C TYR A 28 15.03 26.40 28.44
N PHE A 29 14.35 25.97 29.50
CA PHE A 29 13.15 26.58 30.04
C PHE A 29 13.38 26.95 31.51
N ASP A 30 13.93 28.14 31.73
CA ASP A 30 13.76 28.78 33.03
C ASP A 30 12.33 29.33 33.07
N ILE A 31 11.41 28.59 33.70
CA ILE A 31 9.98 28.96 33.83
C ILE A 31 9.82 30.35 34.49
N GLN A 32 10.86 30.84 35.17
CA GLN A 32 10.92 32.16 35.80
C GLN A 32 11.38 33.30 34.86
N SER A 33 11.82 33.00 33.64
CA SER A 33 12.44 33.97 32.71
C SER A 33 11.47 34.67 31.74
N PHE A 34 10.19 34.31 31.74
CA PHE A 34 9.17 34.95 30.90
C PHE A 34 8.27 35.81 31.80
N GLY A 35 8.33 37.13 31.61
CA GLY A 35 7.62 38.12 32.43
C GLY A 35 6.09 38.02 32.34
N ASP A 36 5.42 38.44 33.41
CA ASP A 36 3.98 38.31 33.68
C ASP A 36 3.06 39.26 32.87
N ASP A 37 3.53 39.83 31.76
CA ASP A 37 2.90 41.04 31.18
C ASP A 37 1.66 40.78 30.30
N ASP A 38 1.21 39.53 30.10
CA ASP A 38 0.02 39.21 29.29
C ASP A 38 -0.86 38.11 29.91
N ALA A 39 -2.15 38.41 30.13
CA ALA A 39 -3.11 37.48 30.76
C ALA A 39 -3.28 36.15 29.98
N SER A 40 -3.10 36.18 28.66
CA SER A 40 -3.12 34.98 27.81
C SER A 40 -1.85 34.13 27.96
N HIS A 41 -0.69 34.79 28.15
CA HIS A 41 0.60 34.16 28.44
C HIS A 41 0.57 33.50 29.83
N GLY A 42 -0.02 34.15 30.84
CA GLY A 42 -0.19 33.59 32.17
C GLY A 42 -1.07 32.32 32.19
N MET A 43 -2.13 32.26 31.37
CA MET A 43 -3.00 31.08 31.30
C MET A 43 -2.29 29.87 30.65
N LEU A 44 -1.55 30.09 29.56
CA LEU A 44 -0.75 29.04 28.91
C LEU A 44 0.38 28.54 29.82
N GLN A 45 1.03 29.43 30.56
CA GLN A 45 2.05 29.08 31.55
C GLN A 45 1.46 28.26 32.70
N ALA A 46 0.25 28.61 33.16
CA ALA A 46 -0.47 27.84 34.17
C ALA A 46 -0.88 26.44 33.68
N ASP A 47 -1.34 26.32 32.44
CA ASP A 47 -1.68 25.02 31.81
C ASP A 47 -0.43 24.14 31.59
N LEU A 48 0.70 24.75 31.18
CA LEU A 48 1.98 24.06 31.05
C LEU A 48 2.48 23.57 32.41
N ARG A 49 2.44 24.42 33.44
CA ARG A 49 2.83 24.04 34.81
C ARG A 49 1.97 22.90 35.35
N ARG A 50 0.64 22.95 35.12
CA ARG A 50 -0.28 21.85 35.46
C ARG A 50 0.07 20.57 34.72
N SER A 51 0.43 20.66 33.43
CA SER A 51 0.86 19.50 32.64
C SER A 51 2.17 18.90 33.15
N VAL A 52 3.16 19.72 33.51
CA VAL A 52 4.43 19.25 34.10
C VAL A 52 4.20 18.60 35.46
N MET A 53 3.45 19.24 36.37
CA MET A 53 3.13 18.64 37.67
C MET A 53 2.40 17.30 37.53
N ARG A 54 1.52 17.16 36.54
CA ARG A 54 0.84 15.88 36.26
C ARG A 54 1.84 14.78 35.91
N LEU A 55 2.89 15.09 35.15
CA LEU A 55 3.93 14.13 34.78
C LEU A 55 4.90 13.85 35.92
N ASP A 56 5.03 14.78 36.87
CA ASP A 56 5.88 14.67 38.07
C ASP A 56 5.21 13.99 39.27
N ASN A 57 3.89 13.85 39.26
CA ASN A 57 3.15 13.25 40.37
C ASN A 57 3.35 11.74 40.44
N GLY A 58 4.14 11.27 41.41
CA GLY A 58 4.30 9.85 41.73
C GLY A 58 5.11 9.61 43.01
N GLN A 59 4.76 8.56 43.77
CA GLN A 59 5.43 8.22 45.05
C GLN A 59 6.93 7.88 44.92
N ASN A 60 7.43 7.64 43.70
CA ASN A 60 8.84 7.34 43.41
C ASN A 60 9.43 8.28 42.33
N GLY A 61 8.93 9.52 42.22
CA GLY A 61 9.26 10.46 41.14
C GLY A 61 8.29 10.38 39.95
N GLY A 62 8.46 11.28 38.99
CA GLY A 62 7.60 11.40 37.81
C GLY A 62 7.58 10.16 36.92
N VAL A 63 6.56 10.08 36.06
CA VAL A 63 6.32 8.94 35.15
C VAL A 63 7.55 8.68 34.27
N PHE A 64 8.20 9.74 33.79
CA PHE A 64 9.36 9.68 32.92
C PHE A 64 10.62 9.16 33.65
N GLU A 65 10.87 9.64 34.87
CA GLU A 65 11.97 9.22 35.72
C GLU A 65 11.82 7.76 36.18
N ARG A 66 10.57 7.32 36.41
CA ARG A 66 10.25 5.91 36.67
C ARG A 66 10.58 5.03 35.46
N LEU A 67 10.11 5.41 34.26
CA LEU A 67 10.40 4.66 33.04
C LEU A 67 11.89 4.62 32.72
N GLN A 68 12.62 5.72 32.97
CA GLN A 68 14.06 5.76 32.84
C GLN A 68 14.75 4.74 33.75
N ARG A 69 14.39 4.70 35.04
CA ARG A 69 14.98 3.77 36.02
C ARG A 69 14.68 2.30 35.70
N LEU A 70 13.50 1.99 35.15
CA LEU A 70 13.10 0.62 34.88
C LEU A 70 13.59 0.09 33.53
N LEU A 71 13.73 0.96 32.53
CA LEU A 71 13.95 0.56 31.13
C LEU A 71 15.26 1.11 30.53
N GLY A 72 15.95 2.02 31.21
CA GLY A 72 17.28 2.50 30.82
C GLY A 72 17.31 3.42 29.59
N PHE A 73 16.31 4.31 29.47
CA PHE A 73 16.31 5.37 28.46
C PHE A 73 17.38 6.44 28.74
N GLN A 74 17.82 7.16 27.70
CA GLN A 74 18.84 8.20 27.82
C GLN A 74 18.31 9.40 28.63
N PRO A 75 19.06 9.93 29.62
CA PRO A 75 18.59 11.06 30.44
C PRO A 75 18.18 12.29 29.64
N ALA A 76 18.90 12.59 28.55
CA ALA A 76 18.56 13.70 27.67
C ALA A 76 17.28 13.46 26.86
N SER A 77 17.05 12.22 26.40
CA SER A 77 15.82 11.83 25.70
C SER A 77 14.61 11.95 26.62
N VAL A 78 14.75 11.50 27.87
CA VAL A 78 13.71 11.56 28.90
C VAL A 78 13.28 13.01 29.15
N ARG A 79 14.23 13.92 29.40
CA ARG A 79 13.93 15.35 29.59
C ARG A 79 13.22 15.96 28.38
N ASN A 80 13.71 15.68 27.17
CA ASN A 80 13.14 16.20 25.94
C ASN A 80 11.71 15.67 25.67
N GLN A 81 11.47 14.37 25.87
CA GLN A 81 10.14 13.78 25.64
C GLN A 81 9.13 14.17 26.71
N LYS A 82 9.58 14.40 27.95
CA LYS A 82 8.76 14.94 29.03
C LYS A 82 8.26 16.34 28.69
N GLU A 83 9.16 17.22 28.26
CA GLU A 83 8.82 18.58 27.80
C GLU A 83 7.87 18.53 26.60
N HIS A 84 8.18 17.71 25.61
CA HIS A 84 7.35 17.54 24.42
C HIS A 84 5.91 17.10 24.77
N MET A 85 5.76 16.09 25.64
CA MET A 85 4.43 15.65 26.08
C MET A 85 3.70 16.74 26.88
N ALA A 86 4.39 17.46 27.76
CA ALA A 86 3.81 18.55 28.54
C ALA A 86 3.26 19.67 27.63
N VAL A 87 4.01 20.07 26.60
CA VAL A 87 3.58 21.08 25.63
C VAL A 87 2.37 20.61 24.81
N LEU A 88 2.36 19.34 24.38
CA LEU A 88 1.22 18.77 23.65
C LEU A 88 -0.05 18.74 24.51
N LEU A 89 0.08 18.42 25.80
CA LEU A 89 -1.02 18.42 26.75
C LEU A 89 -1.52 19.84 27.00
N ALA A 90 -0.64 20.79 27.30
CA ALA A 90 -1.00 22.19 27.54
C ALA A 90 -1.76 22.79 26.34
N ASN A 91 -1.27 22.56 25.12
CA ASN A 91 -1.94 23.02 23.89
C ASN A 91 -3.34 22.42 23.72
N LYS A 92 -3.54 21.14 24.05
CA LYS A 92 -4.85 20.48 23.97
C LYS A 92 -5.79 20.96 25.09
N GLN A 93 -5.28 21.10 26.30
CA GLN A 93 -6.02 21.60 27.46
C GLN A 93 -6.57 22.99 27.17
N PHE A 94 -5.72 23.91 26.70
CA PHE A 94 -6.11 25.26 26.33
C PHE A 94 -7.25 25.27 25.30
N ARG A 95 -7.13 24.46 24.24
CA ARG A 95 -8.17 24.34 23.19
C ARG A 95 -9.48 23.75 23.70
N LEU A 96 -9.44 22.89 24.72
CA LEU A 96 -10.63 22.29 25.32
C LEU A 96 -11.28 23.22 26.34
N ALA A 97 -10.48 23.96 27.11
CA ALA A 97 -10.95 25.00 28.01
C ALA A 97 -11.71 26.09 27.25
N GLN A 98 -11.18 26.53 26.09
CA GLN A 98 -11.88 27.49 25.21
C GLN A 98 -13.22 26.98 24.68
N LYS A 99 -13.42 25.66 24.60
CA LYS A 99 -14.67 25.04 24.14
C LYS A 99 -15.65 24.75 25.28
N GLY A 100 -15.34 25.17 26.51
CA GLY A 100 -16.20 24.93 27.67
C GLY A 100 -16.24 23.47 28.13
N CYS A 101 -15.17 22.70 27.90
CA CYS A 101 -15.09 21.32 28.40
C CYS A 101 -15.04 21.29 29.95
N ALA A 102 -15.73 20.32 30.57
CA ALA A 102 -15.82 20.17 32.02
C ALA A 102 -14.52 19.66 32.67
N ASP A 103 -13.77 18.75 32.00
CA ASP A 103 -12.45 18.27 32.44
C ASP A 103 -11.42 18.40 31.30
N PRO A 104 -10.94 19.62 31.00
CA PRO A 104 -9.94 19.83 29.95
C PRO A 104 -8.65 19.02 30.14
N PRO A 105 -8.06 18.87 31.35
CA PRO A 105 -6.88 18.05 31.57
C PRO A 105 -7.05 16.56 31.26
N GLY A 106 -8.12 15.92 31.75
CA GLY A 106 -8.36 14.50 31.51
C GLY A 106 -8.69 14.21 30.04
N ASP A 107 -9.52 15.04 29.42
CA ASP A 107 -9.91 14.85 28.02
C ASP A 107 -8.79 15.17 27.04
N ALA A 108 -7.90 16.12 27.36
CA ALA A 108 -6.68 16.36 26.59
C ALA A 108 -5.80 15.11 26.52
N LEU A 109 -5.63 14.42 27.65
CA LEU A 109 -4.85 13.19 27.73
C LEU A 109 -5.51 12.05 26.93
N LYS A 110 -6.83 11.84 27.09
CA LYS A 110 -7.56 10.83 26.30
C LYS A 110 -7.46 11.09 24.80
N GLN A 111 -7.57 12.35 24.36
CA GLN A 111 -7.41 12.71 22.96
C GLN A 111 -5.98 12.51 22.46
N LEU A 112 -4.97 12.85 23.26
CA LEU A 112 -3.57 12.61 22.93
C LEU A 112 -3.30 11.12 22.80
N HIS A 113 -3.72 10.32 23.79
CA HIS A 113 -3.58 8.86 23.80
C HIS A 113 -4.22 8.22 22.57
N LYS A 114 -5.47 8.58 22.25
CA LYS A 114 -6.18 8.09 21.07
C LYS A 114 -5.43 8.38 19.76
N GLN A 115 -4.80 9.56 19.65
CA GLN A 115 -4.03 9.93 18.46
C GLN A 115 -2.72 9.16 18.37
N VAL A 116 -1.99 9.03 19.48
CA VAL A 116 -0.71 8.31 19.56
C VAL A 116 -0.89 6.82 19.25
N PHE A 117 -1.93 6.18 19.82
CA PHE A 117 -2.15 4.74 19.73
C PHE A 117 -3.06 4.29 18.58
N LEU A 118 -3.44 5.19 17.66
CA LEU A 118 -4.27 4.83 16.52
C LEU A 118 -3.62 3.73 15.67
N ASN A 119 -2.34 3.88 15.36
CA ASN A 119 -1.59 2.91 14.55
C ASN A 119 -1.37 1.61 15.32
N TYR A 120 -1.03 1.69 16.61
CA TYR A 120 -0.86 0.52 17.47
C TYR A 120 -2.14 -0.32 17.55
N THR A 121 -3.29 0.32 17.74
CA THR A 121 -4.59 -0.37 17.83
C THR A 121 -4.93 -1.06 16.50
N LYS A 122 -4.64 -0.42 15.36
CA LYS A 122 -4.80 -1.03 14.03
C LYS A 122 -3.87 -2.21 13.82
N TRP A 123 -2.61 -2.08 14.24
CA TRP A 123 -1.61 -3.15 14.17
C TRP A 123 -2.00 -4.36 15.03
N CYS A 124 -2.41 -4.15 16.28
CA CYS A 124 -2.90 -5.22 17.14
C CYS A 124 -4.13 -5.93 16.57
N ARG A 125 -5.11 -5.16 16.06
CA ARG A 125 -6.30 -5.73 15.38
C ARG A 125 -5.90 -6.56 14.18
N PHE A 126 -4.95 -6.09 13.39
CA PHE A 126 -4.47 -6.84 12.24
C PHE A 126 -3.84 -8.18 12.64
N LEU A 127 -2.92 -8.17 13.60
CA LEU A 127 -2.30 -9.41 14.09
C LEU A 127 -3.24 -10.27 14.94
N SER A 128 -4.50 -9.84 15.15
CA SER A 128 -5.49 -10.49 16.00
C SER A 128 -5.00 -10.69 17.45
N ILE A 129 -4.27 -9.70 17.97
CA ILE A 129 -3.76 -9.69 19.34
C ILE A 129 -4.46 -8.62 20.19
N LYS A 130 -4.54 -8.85 21.50
CA LYS A 130 -5.05 -7.86 22.44
C LYS A 130 -4.00 -6.74 22.63
N PRO A 131 -4.38 -5.46 22.50
CA PRO A 131 -3.49 -4.36 22.86
C PRO A 131 -3.03 -4.49 24.32
N LYS A 132 -1.77 -4.15 24.56
CA LYS A 132 -1.16 -4.15 25.89
C LYS A 132 -1.21 -2.74 26.47
N TRP A 133 -2.10 -2.54 27.42
CA TRP A 133 -2.27 -1.30 28.18
C TRP A 133 -1.70 -1.52 29.58
N VAL A 134 -0.65 -0.78 29.93
CA VAL A 134 0.03 -0.88 31.24
C VAL A 134 -0.38 0.30 32.11
N SER A 135 -0.40 0.14 33.44
CA SER A 135 -0.61 1.21 34.43
C SER A 135 -1.72 2.21 34.01
N ASP A 136 -1.39 3.52 34.02
CA ASP A 136 -2.22 4.66 33.65
C ASP A 136 -1.94 5.18 32.22
N LEU A 137 -2.80 6.07 31.71
CA LEU A 137 -2.71 6.61 30.35
C LEU A 137 -1.44 7.45 30.13
N GLU A 138 -0.96 8.13 31.17
CA GLU A 138 0.26 8.94 31.15
C GLU A 138 1.48 8.04 30.96
N THR A 139 1.59 6.96 31.73
CA THR A 139 2.64 5.95 31.60
C THR A 139 2.66 5.35 30.19
N GLN A 140 1.50 5.03 29.63
CA GLN A 140 1.40 4.49 28.28
C GLN A 140 1.92 5.49 27.24
N ALA A 141 1.44 6.73 27.28
CA ALA A 141 1.86 7.78 26.34
C ALA A 141 3.36 8.13 26.50
N ALA A 142 3.84 8.25 27.74
CA ALA A 142 5.24 8.54 28.04
C ALA A 142 6.16 7.43 27.51
N LEU A 143 5.81 6.15 27.71
CA LEU A 143 6.56 5.03 27.17
C LEU A 143 6.65 5.08 25.64
N PHE A 144 5.54 5.37 24.96
CA PHE A 144 5.54 5.51 23.51
C PHE A 144 6.46 6.66 23.05
N PHE A 145 6.38 7.83 23.68
CA PHE A 145 7.22 8.97 23.32
C PHE A 145 8.70 8.71 23.59
N LEU A 146 9.07 7.98 24.66
CA LEU A 146 10.44 7.57 24.92
C LEU A 146 10.99 6.63 23.84
N ILE A 147 10.21 5.61 23.46
CA ILE A 147 10.55 4.70 22.35
C ILE A 147 10.72 5.50 21.07
N TRP A 148 9.75 6.37 20.74
CA TRP A 148 9.81 7.21 19.55
C TRP A 148 11.01 8.18 19.57
N GLY A 149 11.33 8.74 20.74
CA GLY A 149 12.44 9.66 20.96
C GLY A 149 13.79 9.04 20.63
N GLU A 150 14.00 7.78 21.00
CA GLU A 150 15.26 7.07 20.77
C GLU A 150 15.32 6.26 19.46
N ALA A 151 14.17 5.95 18.85
CA ALA A 151 14.10 5.12 17.64
C ALA A 151 14.91 5.63 16.43
N GLY A 152 15.17 6.94 16.33
CA GLY A 152 15.95 7.53 15.24
C GLY A 152 15.40 7.16 13.86
N ASN A 153 16.21 6.50 13.02
CA ASN A 153 15.82 6.05 11.68
C ASN A 153 14.81 4.88 11.69
N LEU A 154 14.65 4.17 12.82
CA LEU A 154 13.62 3.12 12.92
C LEU A 154 12.20 3.70 12.86
N ARG A 155 12.02 5.03 12.98
CA ARG A 155 10.72 5.71 12.79
C ARG A 155 10.12 5.52 11.41
N PHE A 156 10.94 5.20 10.40
CA PHE A 156 10.47 4.85 9.06
C PHE A 156 9.83 3.45 8.99
N MET A 157 9.79 2.72 10.11
CA MET A 157 9.15 1.41 10.25
C MET A 157 8.07 1.49 11.34
N PRO A 158 6.87 2.01 11.03
CA PRO A 158 5.81 2.22 12.03
C PRO A 158 5.36 0.93 12.75
N GLU A 159 5.34 -0.22 12.08
CA GLU A 159 4.96 -1.49 12.72
C GLU A 159 6.07 -2.02 13.63
N CYS A 160 7.34 -1.76 13.30
CA CYS A 160 8.45 -1.95 14.23
C CYS A 160 8.25 -1.15 15.52
N LEU A 161 7.78 0.10 15.45
CA LEU A 161 7.48 0.89 16.66
C LEU A 161 6.32 0.31 17.46
N CYS A 162 5.28 -0.20 16.78
CA CYS A 162 4.15 -0.86 17.44
C CYS A 162 4.61 -2.13 18.19
N PHE A 163 5.48 -2.91 17.56
CA PHE A 163 6.13 -4.07 18.18
C PHE A 163 6.97 -3.68 19.39
N LEU A 164 7.84 -2.68 19.26
CA LEU A 164 8.68 -2.20 20.36
C LEU A 164 7.82 -1.74 21.54
N TYR A 165 6.76 -0.98 21.29
CA TYR A 165 5.82 -0.61 22.34
C TYR A 165 5.18 -1.85 23.00
N HIS A 166 4.71 -2.81 22.21
CA HIS A 166 4.07 -4.02 22.73
C HIS A 166 4.99 -4.83 23.66
N GLN A 167 6.26 -5.02 23.27
CA GLN A 167 7.22 -5.76 24.10
C GLN A 167 7.67 -4.97 25.32
N MET A 168 7.96 -3.68 25.17
CA MET A 168 8.36 -2.83 26.30
C MET A 168 7.23 -2.67 27.32
N ALA A 169 5.97 -2.59 26.86
CA ALA A 169 4.79 -2.60 27.71
C ALA A 169 4.68 -3.91 28.49
N THR A 170 4.87 -5.05 27.81
CA THR A 170 4.86 -6.39 28.45
C THR A 170 5.99 -6.52 29.48
N ARG A 171 7.17 -5.99 29.18
CA ARG A 171 8.29 -5.96 30.12
C ARG A 171 8.00 -5.09 31.34
N LEU A 172 7.42 -3.91 31.14
CA LEU A 172 7.03 -3.02 32.24
C LEU A 172 5.97 -3.66 33.15
N GLU A 173 4.95 -4.29 32.56
CA GLU A 173 3.93 -5.07 33.30
C GLU A 173 4.57 -6.15 34.18
N LYS A 174 5.53 -6.93 33.63
CA LYS A 174 6.26 -7.95 34.40
C LYS A 174 7.05 -7.35 35.57
N LEU A 175 7.77 -6.25 35.34
CA LEU A 175 8.54 -5.56 36.39
C LEU A 175 7.62 -5.04 37.51
N ASP A 176 6.43 -4.58 37.17
CA ASP A 176 5.44 -4.12 38.14
C ASP A 176 4.84 -5.26 38.96
N THR A 177 4.49 -6.37 38.31
CA THR A 177 3.92 -7.54 38.99
C THR A 177 4.93 -8.27 39.87
N ALA A 178 6.21 -8.27 39.50
CA ALA A 178 7.22 -9.03 40.22
C ALA A 178 7.61 -8.38 41.55
N HIS A 179 7.29 -7.09 41.78
CA HIS A 179 7.87 -6.24 42.83
C HIS A 179 9.41 -6.30 42.95
N GLN A 180 10.06 -6.97 42.01
CA GLN A 180 11.50 -7.08 41.89
C GLN A 180 11.96 -5.75 41.36
N LYS A 181 12.51 -4.91 42.24
CA LYS A 181 13.52 -3.95 41.81
C LYS A 181 14.54 -4.77 41.01
N PRO A 182 14.82 -4.44 39.74
CA PRO A 182 15.86 -5.14 39.01
C PRO A 182 17.12 -5.08 39.88
N GLU A 183 17.73 -6.23 40.12
CA GLU A 183 18.88 -6.40 41.04
C GLU A 183 20.02 -5.42 40.70
N PHE A 184 20.08 -5.02 39.42
CA PHE A 184 20.85 -3.91 38.91
C PHE A 184 19.95 -2.96 38.13
N ALA A 185 20.08 -1.65 38.38
CA ALA A 185 19.48 -0.66 37.49
C ALA A 185 20.02 -0.88 36.06
N PRO A 186 19.16 -0.86 35.03
CA PRO A 186 19.62 -0.96 33.64
C PRO A 186 20.67 0.12 33.41
N ALA A 187 21.79 -0.27 32.79
CA ALA A 187 22.87 0.65 32.48
C ALA A 187 22.34 1.89 31.74
N ASP A 188 22.94 3.05 31.98
CA ASP A 188 22.58 4.26 31.26
C ASP A 188 22.63 4.01 29.74
N ASN A 189 21.55 4.38 29.04
CA ASN A 189 21.37 4.14 27.60
C ASN A 189 21.20 2.65 27.22
N ALA A 190 20.73 1.79 28.11
CA ALA A 190 20.46 0.39 27.83
C ALA A 190 19.50 0.21 26.63
N PHE A 191 18.41 0.99 26.57
CA PHE A 191 17.46 0.89 25.45
C PHE A 191 18.14 1.19 24.11
N LEU A 192 18.88 2.30 24.02
CA LEU A 192 19.64 2.64 22.82
C LEU A 192 20.66 1.54 22.44
N ASN A 193 21.42 1.03 23.41
CA ASN A 193 22.52 0.11 23.15
C ASN A 193 22.08 -1.32 22.82
N PHE A 194 21.03 -1.82 23.46
CA PHE A 194 20.60 -3.22 23.35
C PHE A 194 19.36 -3.43 22.48
N VAL A 195 18.60 -2.38 22.17
CA VAL A 195 17.39 -2.46 21.32
C VAL A 195 17.59 -1.69 20.02
N VAL A 196 17.78 -0.37 20.10
CA VAL A 196 17.80 0.48 18.90
C VAL A 196 19.04 0.23 18.04
N LYS A 197 20.25 0.25 18.61
CA LYS A 197 21.50 0.10 17.86
C LYS A 197 21.60 -1.26 17.13
N PRO A 198 21.27 -2.41 17.73
CA PRO A 198 21.29 -3.69 17.02
C PRO A 198 20.34 -3.70 15.82
N MET A 199 19.09 -3.23 16.00
CA MET A 199 18.12 -3.16 14.90
C MET A 199 18.59 -2.22 13.78
N TYR A 200 19.09 -1.03 14.15
CA TYR A 200 19.63 -0.07 13.21
C TYR A 200 20.84 -0.64 12.45
N THR A 201 21.71 -1.39 13.11
CA THR A 201 22.90 -1.99 12.49
C THR A 201 22.50 -2.94 11.37
N VAL A 202 21.46 -3.75 11.57
CA VAL A 202 20.94 -4.66 10.54
C VAL A 202 20.38 -3.87 9.35
N VAL A 203 19.55 -2.84 9.61
CA VAL A 203 19.00 -1.98 8.56
C VAL A 203 20.09 -1.19 7.81
N ALA A 204 21.11 -0.72 8.53
CA ALA A 204 22.23 0.03 7.96
C ALA A 204 23.11 -0.85 7.06
N LYS A 205 23.36 -2.11 7.45
CA LYS A 205 24.03 -3.10 6.57
C LYS A 205 23.23 -3.30 5.28
N MET A 206 21.91 -3.29 5.35
CA MET A 206 21.03 -3.53 4.20
C MET A 206 21.00 -2.38 3.18
N ASN A 207 21.49 -1.18 3.53
CA ASN A 207 21.55 -0.03 2.63
C ASN A 207 22.85 -0.02 1.81
N PRO A 208 22.80 -0.21 0.48
CA PRO A 208 23.98 -0.24 -0.36
C PRO A 208 24.74 1.08 -0.38
N SER A 209 24.06 2.22 -0.18
CA SER A 209 24.71 3.53 -0.13
C SER A 209 25.65 3.68 1.06
N LEU A 210 25.36 3.01 2.17
CA LEU A 210 26.23 2.97 3.35
C LEU A 210 27.37 1.95 3.19
N GLN A 211 27.15 0.89 2.40
CA GLN A 211 28.18 -0.07 2.03
C GLN A 211 29.17 0.44 0.97
N LYS A 212 28.76 1.37 0.10
CA LYS A 212 29.56 1.95 -1.00
C LYS A 212 30.90 2.55 -0.57
N LYS A 213 31.12 2.85 0.71
CA LYS A 213 32.43 3.27 1.21
C LYS A 213 33.49 2.15 1.17
N LYS A 214 33.13 0.88 0.91
CA LYS A 214 34.06 -0.26 0.95
C LYS A 214 34.39 -0.92 -0.40
N SER A 215 33.67 -0.73 -1.50
CA SER A 215 34.15 -1.17 -2.82
C SER A 215 33.48 -0.45 -4.00
N LYS A 216 34.27 -0.20 -5.05
CA LYS A 216 33.80 0.25 -6.38
C LYS A 216 33.15 -0.93 -7.10
N ILE A 217 31.87 -1.18 -6.85
CA ILE A 217 31.08 -2.14 -7.64
C ILE A 217 29.88 -1.42 -8.26
N SER A 218 29.57 -1.80 -9.50
CA SER A 218 28.42 -1.41 -10.33
C SER A 218 27.13 -1.21 -9.51
N PRO A 219 26.21 -0.29 -9.90
CA PRO A 219 24.91 -0.16 -9.24
C PRO A 219 24.25 -1.54 -9.11
N LEU A 220 24.09 -1.98 -7.85
CA LEU A 220 23.41 -3.22 -7.51
C LEU A 220 21.99 -3.19 -8.06
N ASP A 221 21.59 -4.27 -8.73
CA ASP A 221 20.21 -4.46 -9.18
C ASP A 221 19.26 -4.26 -7.99
N HIS A 222 18.12 -3.58 -8.22
CA HIS A 222 17.13 -3.27 -7.18
C HIS A 222 16.67 -4.54 -6.44
N LYS A 223 16.74 -5.70 -7.09
CA LYS A 223 16.51 -7.02 -6.50
C LYS A 223 17.38 -7.32 -5.26
N ASN A 224 18.58 -6.76 -5.18
CA ASN A 224 19.55 -7.00 -4.10
C ASN A 224 19.63 -5.82 -3.10
N VAL A 225 18.72 -4.85 -3.22
CA VAL A 225 18.62 -3.69 -2.32
C VAL A 225 17.39 -3.86 -1.43
N THR A 226 17.60 -3.77 -0.12
CA THR A 226 16.56 -3.86 0.90
C THR A 226 16.28 -2.48 1.47
N ASN A 227 15.02 -2.14 1.69
CA ASN A 227 14.57 -0.87 2.26
C ASN A 227 13.89 -1.07 3.63
N TYR A 228 13.53 0.04 4.30
CA TYR A 228 12.75 0.03 5.53
C TYR A 228 11.47 -0.78 5.42
N ASP A 229 10.73 -0.68 4.30
CA ASP A 229 9.48 -1.43 4.10
C ASP A 229 9.69 -2.94 4.08
N ASP A 230 10.79 -3.42 3.48
CA ASP A 230 11.13 -4.85 3.44
C ASP A 230 11.37 -5.39 4.86
N VAL A 231 12.07 -4.62 5.70
CA VAL A 231 12.28 -4.98 7.11
C VAL A 231 11.00 -4.84 7.92
N ASN A 232 10.19 -3.83 7.63
CA ASN A 232 8.94 -3.54 8.32
C ASN A 232 7.89 -4.63 8.08
N GLU A 233 7.91 -5.31 6.92
CA GLU A 233 7.05 -6.47 6.62
C GLU A 233 7.23 -7.61 7.64
N PHE A 234 8.39 -7.75 8.27
CA PHE A 234 8.61 -8.72 9.34
C PHE A 234 7.59 -8.55 10.48
N PHE A 235 7.22 -7.31 10.80
CA PHE A 235 6.29 -6.97 11.87
C PHE A 235 4.82 -7.07 11.45
N TRP A 236 4.53 -7.49 10.22
CA TRP A 236 3.17 -7.76 9.74
C TRP A 236 2.71 -9.20 10.03
N LYS A 237 3.55 -9.97 10.71
CA LYS A 237 3.37 -11.41 10.92
C LYS A 237 3.41 -11.72 12.42
N PRO A 238 2.48 -12.55 12.95
CA PRO A 238 2.48 -12.93 14.37
C PRO A 238 3.80 -13.54 14.86
N GLU A 239 4.60 -14.10 13.95
CA GLU A 239 5.93 -14.64 14.21
C GLU A 239 6.89 -13.62 14.83
N CYS A 240 6.70 -12.32 14.61
CA CYS A 240 7.53 -11.29 15.25
C CYS A 240 7.39 -11.30 16.79
N LEU A 241 6.21 -11.68 17.31
CA LEU A 241 5.90 -11.70 18.75
C LEU A 241 6.63 -12.83 19.51
N ARG A 242 7.24 -13.78 18.80
CA ARG A 242 8.08 -14.84 19.40
C ARG A 242 9.44 -14.31 19.88
N PHE A 243 9.80 -13.10 19.47
CA PHE A 243 11.07 -12.47 19.80
C PHE A 243 10.85 -11.30 20.77
N ASP A 244 11.81 -11.13 21.67
CA ASP A 244 11.89 -9.98 22.57
C ASP A 244 12.60 -8.80 21.89
N GLU A 245 12.51 -7.61 22.51
CA GLU A 245 13.08 -6.36 21.99
C GLU A 245 14.60 -6.43 21.74
N THR A 246 15.34 -7.28 22.48
CA THR A 246 16.79 -7.44 22.34
C THR A 246 17.19 -8.47 21.29
N ASN A 247 16.32 -9.45 21.01
CA ASN A 247 16.61 -10.59 20.13
C ASN A 247 16.08 -10.40 18.71
N VAL A 248 15.08 -9.52 18.53
CA VAL A 248 14.41 -9.30 17.25
C VAL A 248 15.36 -8.90 16.12
N ALA A 249 16.44 -8.15 16.43
CA ALA A 249 17.44 -7.74 15.44
C ALA A 249 18.06 -8.93 14.70
N ARG A 250 18.39 -10.01 15.43
CA ARG A 250 18.95 -11.23 14.83
C ARG A 250 17.92 -11.99 14.00
N ALA A 251 16.65 -11.94 14.40
CA ALA A 251 15.57 -12.68 13.75
C ALA A 251 15.32 -12.21 12.32
N PHE A 252 15.29 -10.90 12.07
CA PHE A 252 15.10 -10.37 10.72
C PHE A 252 16.41 -10.20 9.94
N GLU A 253 17.59 -10.33 10.57
CA GLU A 253 18.87 -10.45 9.85
C GLU A 253 18.99 -11.79 9.13
N HIS A 254 18.52 -12.89 9.74
CA HIS A 254 18.57 -14.24 9.15
C HIS A 254 17.46 -14.52 8.14
N ARG A 255 16.39 -13.72 8.16
CA ARG A 255 15.29 -13.85 7.20
C ARG A 255 15.66 -13.10 5.92
N GLU A 256 15.33 -13.64 4.75
CA GLU A 256 15.32 -12.82 3.54
C GLU A 256 14.32 -11.67 3.74
N ALA A 257 14.81 -10.46 3.98
CA ALA A 257 13.98 -9.29 4.24
C ALA A 257 13.08 -8.95 3.04
N LYS A 258 13.52 -9.30 1.82
CA LYS A 258 12.83 -8.95 0.58
C LYS A 258 11.92 -10.08 0.10
N THR A 259 10.62 -9.94 0.37
CA THR A 259 9.59 -10.85 -0.16
C THR A 259 9.36 -10.64 -1.66
N PHE A 260 9.49 -9.40 -2.15
CA PHE A 260 9.25 -9.05 -3.55
C PHE A 260 10.55 -8.67 -4.28
N LYS A 261 11.00 -9.53 -5.19
CA LYS A 261 12.20 -9.32 -6.01
C LYS A 261 11.78 -8.90 -7.42
N GLU A 262 11.69 -7.59 -7.68
CA GLU A 262 11.39 -7.08 -9.02
C GLU A 262 12.51 -7.46 -10.00
N ARG A 263 12.24 -8.37 -10.95
CA ARG A 263 13.11 -8.57 -12.11
C ARG A 263 12.67 -7.60 -13.19
N ARG A 264 13.49 -6.61 -13.54
CA ARG A 264 13.17 -5.71 -14.66
C ARG A 264 13.38 -6.41 -16.00
N SER A 265 12.41 -6.26 -16.88
CA SER A 265 12.43 -6.79 -18.25
C SER A 265 11.69 -5.87 -19.21
N LEU A 266 11.99 -6.00 -20.50
CA LEU A 266 11.21 -5.42 -21.59
C LEU A 266 9.71 -5.82 -21.54
N LEU A 267 9.37 -6.97 -20.96
CA LEU A 267 7.97 -7.42 -20.83
C LEU A 267 7.27 -6.88 -19.57
N ASN A 268 7.99 -6.26 -18.63
CA ASN A 268 7.38 -5.71 -17.42
C ASN A 268 6.35 -4.61 -17.69
N PRO A 269 6.61 -3.62 -18.57
CA PRO A 269 5.62 -2.61 -18.91
C PRO A 269 4.33 -3.22 -19.48
N PHE A 270 4.44 -4.28 -20.28
CA PHE A 270 3.27 -4.97 -20.84
C PHE A 270 2.44 -5.65 -19.75
N LEU A 271 3.05 -6.29 -18.75
CA LEU A 271 2.31 -6.85 -17.62
C LEU A 271 1.73 -5.73 -16.71
N ALA A 272 2.51 -4.68 -16.44
CA ALA A 272 2.11 -3.58 -15.57
C ALA A 272 0.88 -2.83 -16.12
N PHE A 273 0.88 -2.54 -17.42
CA PHE A 273 -0.23 -1.88 -18.11
C PHE A 273 -1.18 -2.86 -18.82
N TYR A 274 -1.10 -4.15 -18.48
CA TYR A 274 -1.84 -5.21 -19.15
C TYR A 274 -3.34 -4.92 -19.21
N ARG A 275 -3.92 -4.38 -18.14
CA ARG A 275 -5.36 -4.04 -18.08
C ARG A 275 -5.76 -3.04 -19.17
N ILE A 276 -4.89 -2.08 -19.48
CA ILE A 276 -5.13 -1.07 -20.51
C ILE A 276 -5.05 -1.72 -21.89
N PHE A 277 -3.98 -2.45 -22.17
CA PHE A 277 -3.81 -3.16 -23.45
C PHE A 277 -4.94 -4.17 -23.71
N PHE A 278 -5.29 -4.95 -22.67
CA PHE A 278 -6.40 -5.90 -22.72
C PHE A 278 -7.71 -5.22 -23.09
N PHE A 279 -8.06 -4.15 -22.38
CA PHE A 279 -9.28 -3.40 -22.64
C PHE A 279 -9.30 -2.83 -24.06
N LEU A 280 -8.21 -2.21 -24.51
CA LEU A 280 -8.13 -1.60 -25.83
C LEU A 280 -8.24 -2.64 -26.96
N LEU A 281 -7.55 -3.78 -26.86
CA LEU A 281 -7.58 -4.82 -27.89
C LEU A 281 -8.94 -5.55 -27.96
N VAL A 282 -9.54 -5.85 -26.80
CA VAL A 282 -10.89 -6.43 -26.76
C VAL A 282 -11.91 -5.45 -27.32
N MET A 283 -11.85 -4.18 -26.92
CA MET A 283 -12.76 -3.15 -27.44
C MET A 283 -12.56 -2.90 -28.93
N LEU A 284 -11.33 -2.93 -29.43
CA LEU A 284 -11.06 -2.84 -30.86
C LEU A 284 -11.76 -3.96 -31.63
N HIS A 285 -11.64 -5.22 -31.18
CA HIS A 285 -12.32 -6.35 -31.81
C HIS A 285 -13.86 -6.20 -31.73
N VAL A 286 -14.41 -5.79 -30.58
CA VAL A 286 -15.85 -5.52 -30.44
C VAL A 286 -16.32 -4.50 -31.47
N LEU A 287 -15.61 -3.39 -31.64
CA LEU A 287 -15.99 -2.35 -32.60
C LEU A 287 -15.84 -2.80 -34.05
N ILE A 288 -14.81 -3.60 -34.37
CA ILE A 288 -14.66 -4.23 -35.69
C ILE A 288 -15.83 -5.20 -35.95
N ALA A 289 -16.22 -6.03 -34.98
CA ALA A 289 -17.35 -6.95 -35.12
C ALA A 289 -18.66 -6.19 -35.37
N ILE A 290 -18.94 -5.13 -34.60
CA ILE A 290 -20.12 -4.28 -34.81
C ILE A 290 -20.09 -3.68 -36.22
N SER A 291 -18.97 -3.07 -36.63
CA SER A 291 -18.83 -2.45 -37.95
C SER A 291 -18.95 -3.47 -39.08
N TYR A 292 -18.39 -4.67 -38.92
CA TYR A 292 -18.44 -5.74 -39.92
C TYR A 292 -19.87 -6.23 -40.16
N VAL A 293 -20.62 -6.52 -39.08
CA VAL A 293 -22.02 -6.92 -39.19
C VAL A 293 -22.86 -5.79 -39.79
N ALA A 294 -22.63 -4.54 -39.36
CA ALA A 294 -23.33 -3.39 -39.90
C ALA A 294 -23.11 -3.24 -41.42
N VAL A 295 -21.87 -3.37 -41.89
CA VAL A 295 -21.53 -3.26 -43.32
C VAL A 295 -22.16 -4.38 -44.13
N LYS A 296 -22.11 -5.64 -43.67
CA LYS A 296 -22.76 -6.76 -44.38
C LYS A 296 -24.29 -6.71 -44.28
N SER A 297 -24.87 -5.98 -43.32
CA SER A 297 -26.32 -5.78 -43.16
C SER A 297 -26.90 -4.58 -43.90
N ARG A 298 -26.05 -3.77 -44.53
CA ARG A 298 -26.48 -2.52 -45.16
C ARG A 298 -27.34 -2.78 -46.39
N SER A 299 -28.37 -1.95 -46.57
CA SER A 299 -29.00 -1.77 -47.88
C SER A 299 -28.21 -0.68 -48.63
N GLU A 300 -28.09 -0.78 -49.95
CA GLU A 300 -27.23 0.09 -50.79
C GLU A 300 -27.44 1.61 -50.58
N LYS A 301 -28.58 2.03 -50.04
CA LYS A 301 -28.94 3.44 -49.84
C LYS A 301 -28.74 4.00 -48.42
N THR A 302 -28.28 3.20 -47.44
CA THR A 302 -28.20 3.68 -46.04
C THR A 302 -26.97 4.55 -45.77
N LYS A 303 -27.16 5.69 -45.11
CA LYS A 303 -26.09 6.64 -44.72
C LYS A 303 -26.04 6.84 -43.21
N GLY A 304 -24.86 7.21 -42.69
CA GLY A 304 -24.69 7.53 -41.27
C GLY A 304 -25.01 6.37 -40.34
N PHE A 305 -25.71 6.66 -39.23
CA PHE A 305 -26.11 5.70 -38.20
C PHE A 305 -27.25 4.76 -38.62
N GLU A 306 -27.98 5.05 -39.70
CA GLU A 306 -29.07 4.17 -40.17
C GLU A 306 -28.57 2.80 -40.63
N MET A 307 -27.26 2.67 -40.91
CA MET A 307 -26.63 1.42 -41.29
C MET A 307 -26.73 0.34 -40.18
N TYR A 308 -26.86 0.74 -38.91
CA TYR A 308 -26.96 -0.21 -37.79
C TYR A 308 -28.38 -0.73 -37.55
N ASN A 309 -29.40 -0.13 -38.17
CA ASN A 309 -30.80 -0.50 -37.93
C ASN A 309 -31.07 -1.98 -38.26
N ASN A 310 -30.44 -2.48 -39.33
CA ASN A 310 -30.64 -3.85 -39.80
C ASN A 310 -29.71 -4.88 -39.13
N MET A 311 -28.81 -4.44 -38.24
CA MET A 311 -27.83 -5.33 -37.58
C MET A 311 -28.50 -6.43 -36.76
N PHE A 312 -29.71 -6.16 -36.22
CA PHE A 312 -30.45 -7.12 -35.41
C PHE A 312 -31.49 -7.94 -36.19
N SER A 313 -31.56 -7.79 -37.51
CA SER A 313 -32.45 -8.58 -38.36
C SER A 313 -32.19 -10.08 -38.25
N SER A 314 -33.23 -10.90 -38.45
CA SER A 314 -33.15 -12.36 -38.34
C SER A 314 -32.32 -12.99 -39.47
N SER A 315 -32.26 -12.34 -40.65
CA SER A 315 -31.53 -12.80 -41.83
C SER A 315 -30.01 -12.88 -41.61
N ILE A 316 -29.47 -12.05 -40.72
CA ILE A 316 -28.01 -11.94 -40.47
C ILE A 316 -27.66 -12.55 -39.10
N SER A 317 -28.62 -13.19 -38.44
CA SER A 317 -28.45 -13.73 -37.08
C SER A 317 -27.24 -14.67 -36.95
N ASN A 318 -26.99 -15.52 -37.94
CA ASN A 318 -25.84 -16.43 -37.94
C ASN A 318 -24.49 -15.70 -38.05
N LEU A 319 -24.36 -14.80 -39.03
CA LEU A 319 -23.15 -13.98 -39.24
C LEU A 319 -22.88 -13.10 -38.01
N ARG A 320 -23.93 -12.47 -37.48
CA ARG A 320 -23.86 -11.64 -36.28
C ARG A 320 -23.34 -12.43 -35.10
N ASN A 321 -23.94 -13.59 -34.82
CA ASN A 321 -23.53 -14.42 -33.70
C ASN A 321 -22.08 -14.88 -33.86
N GLN A 322 -21.66 -15.29 -35.07
CA GLN A 322 -20.27 -15.67 -35.34
C GLN A 322 -19.29 -14.51 -35.11
N ALA A 323 -19.61 -13.30 -35.60
CA ALA A 323 -18.79 -12.11 -35.43
C ALA A 323 -18.69 -11.64 -33.96
N PHE A 324 -19.75 -11.78 -33.17
CA PHE A 324 -19.65 -11.45 -31.73
C PHE A 324 -18.95 -12.55 -30.93
N LEU A 325 -19.13 -13.82 -31.29
CA LEU A 325 -18.45 -14.94 -30.63
C LEU A 325 -16.93 -14.92 -30.90
N SER A 326 -16.46 -14.38 -32.04
CA SER A 326 -15.04 -14.24 -32.32
C SER A 326 -14.30 -13.34 -31.32
N VAL A 327 -14.99 -12.41 -30.67
CA VAL A 327 -14.44 -11.59 -29.56
C VAL A 327 -13.94 -12.49 -28.42
N GLY A 328 -14.59 -13.65 -28.22
CA GLY A 328 -14.19 -14.66 -27.25
C GLY A 328 -12.77 -15.18 -27.49
N ILE A 329 -12.34 -15.32 -28.75
CA ILE A 329 -10.96 -15.72 -29.10
C ILE A 329 -9.97 -14.68 -28.58
N THR A 330 -10.22 -13.39 -28.84
CA THR A 330 -9.30 -12.33 -28.38
C THR A 330 -9.28 -12.25 -26.86
N TYR A 331 -10.43 -12.32 -26.20
CA TYR A 331 -10.47 -12.31 -24.75
C TYR A 331 -9.71 -13.51 -24.14
N ALA A 332 -9.97 -14.73 -24.63
CA ALA A 332 -9.33 -15.94 -24.14
C ALA A 332 -7.83 -15.97 -24.45
N GLY A 333 -7.44 -15.61 -25.68
CA GLY A 333 -6.05 -15.57 -26.13
C GLY A 333 -5.22 -14.56 -25.34
N LEU A 334 -5.76 -13.36 -25.13
CA LEU A 334 -5.13 -12.38 -24.25
C LEU A 334 -5.05 -12.94 -22.82
N SER A 335 -6.11 -13.54 -22.29
CA SER A 335 -6.09 -14.12 -20.94
C SER A 335 -5.02 -15.21 -20.76
N VAL A 336 -4.79 -16.07 -21.76
CA VAL A 336 -3.67 -17.02 -21.79
C VAL A 336 -2.34 -16.27 -21.78
N PHE A 337 -2.17 -15.27 -22.67
CA PHE A 337 -0.97 -14.46 -22.75
C PHE A 337 -0.65 -13.76 -21.42
N LYS A 338 -1.66 -13.30 -20.68
CA LYS A 338 -1.50 -12.74 -19.34
C LYS A 338 -0.84 -13.74 -18.38
N VAL A 339 -1.34 -14.97 -18.35
CA VAL A 339 -0.82 -16.00 -17.45
C VAL A 339 0.61 -16.37 -17.84
N ILE A 340 0.92 -16.42 -19.13
CA ILE A 340 2.29 -16.63 -19.64
C ILE A 340 3.22 -15.51 -19.14
N LEU A 341 2.81 -14.24 -19.27
CA LEU A 341 3.59 -13.10 -18.78
C LEU A 341 3.78 -13.15 -17.25
N GLN A 342 2.76 -13.55 -16.49
CA GLN A 342 2.86 -13.73 -15.05
C GLN A 342 3.88 -14.82 -14.69
N VAL A 343 3.82 -15.97 -15.37
CA VAL A 343 4.79 -17.05 -15.18
C VAL A 343 6.21 -16.60 -15.52
N TRP A 344 6.36 -15.83 -16.59
CA TRP A 344 7.63 -15.30 -17.05
C TRP A 344 8.27 -14.32 -16.04
N ILE A 345 7.48 -13.46 -15.41
CA ILE A 345 7.96 -12.46 -14.42
C ILE A 345 8.23 -13.09 -13.06
N ASP A 346 7.29 -13.89 -12.55
CA ASP A 346 7.40 -14.48 -11.20
C ASP A 346 8.44 -15.62 -11.16
N GLY A 347 8.67 -16.30 -12.29
CA GLY A 347 9.70 -17.33 -12.46
C GLY A 347 9.60 -18.46 -11.42
N VAL A 348 10.73 -18.83 -10.81
CA VAL A 348 10.79 -19.90 -9.79
C VAL A 348 10.03 -19.54 -8.50
N LEU A 349 9.80 -18.24 -8.24
CA LEU A 349 9.15 -17.79 -6.99
C LEU A 349 7.69 -18.24 -6.91
N ILE A 350 7.07 -18.57 -8.05
CA ILE A 350 5.71 -19.12 -8.13
C ILE A 350 5.57 -20.38 -7.27
N PHE A 351 6.59 -21.24 -7.28
CA PHE A 351 6.60 -22.50 -6.54
C PHE A 351 6.82 -22.33 -5.04
N SER A 352 7.19 -21.13 -4.57
CA SER A 352 7.23 -20.83 -3.14
C SER A 352 5.85 -21.03 -2.50
N HIS A 353 4.78 -20.75 -3.27
CA HIS A 353 3.40 -20.80 -2.78
C HIS A 353 2.57 -21.77 -3.63
N LYS A 354 2.50 -23.03 -3.20
CA LYS A 354 1.83 -24.13 -3.92
C LYS A 354 0.41 -23.77 -4.40
N ALA A 355 -0.37 -23.04 -3.61
CA ALA A 355 -1.73 -22.66 -3.97
C ALA A 355 -1.79 -21.59 -5.08
N TYR A 356 -0.85 -20.65 -5.12
CA TYR A 356 -0.75 -19.66 -6.20
C TYR A 356 -0.29 -20.34 -7.50
N ALA A 357 0.68 -21.25 -7.42
CA ALA A 357 1.11 -22.07 -8.54
C ALA A 357 -0.06 -22.89 -9.13
N ALA A 358 -0.83 -23.56 -8.27
CA ALA A 358 -2.03 -24.30 -8.69
C ALA A 358 -3.07 -23.38 -9.35
N ALA A 359 -3.33 -22.20 -8.79
CA ALA A 359 -4.26 -21.23 -9.36
C ALA A 359 -3.82 -20.68 -10.72
N LEU A 360 -2.51 -20.50 -10.94
CA LEU A 360 -1.97 -20.14 -12.27
C LEU A 360 -2.18 -21.28 -13.27
N TYR A 361 -1.89 -22.52 -12.87
CA TYR A 361 -2.10 -23.70 -13.72
C TYR A 361 -3.56 -23.89 -14.12
N CYS A 362 -4.51 -23.77 -13.17
CA CYS A 362 -5.93 -23.84 -13.47
C CYS A 362 -6.37 -22.72 -14.43
N ARG A 363 -5.84 -21.50 -14.27
CA ARG A 363 -6.17 -20.37 -15.16
C ARG A 363 -5.67 -20.56 -16.59
N ILE A 364 -4.41 -21.00 -16.77
CA ILE A 364 -3.89 -21.25 -18.13
C ILE A 364 -4.67 -22.38 -18.80
N MET A 365 -4.97 -23.46 -18.09
CA MET A 365 -5.78 -24.55 -18.63
C MET A 365 -7.20 -24.11 -18.98
N TRP A 366 -7.87 -23.36 -18.11
CA TRP A 366 -9.20 -22.82 -18.37
C TRP A 366 -9.21 -21.92 -19.62
N HIS A 367 -8.32 -20.93 -19.68
CA HIS A 367 -8.31 -20.00 -20.81
C HIS A 367 -7.85 -20.66 -22.12
N ALA A 368 -6.91 -21.62 -22.08
CA ALA A 368 -6.46 -22.35 -23.27
C ALA A 368 -7.54 -23.30 -23.82
N ALA A 369 -8.26 -24.01 -22.93
CA ALA A 369 -9.36 -24.87 -23.35
C ALA A 369 -10.47 -24.05 -24.06
N PHE A 370 -10.89 -22.94 -23.45
CA PHE A 370 -11.91 -22.08 -24.06
C PHE A 370 -11.41 -21.33 -25.29
N LEU A 371 -10.12 -21.00 -25.39
CA LEU A 371 -9.54 -20.49 -26.63
C LEU A 371 -9.72 -21.49 -27.78
N GLY A 372 -9.51 -22.79 -27.53
CA GLY A 372 -9.80 -23.84 -28.50
C GLY A 372 -11.28 -23.86 -28.90
N VAL A 373 -12.19 -23.82 -27.93
CA VAL A 373 -13.65 -23.81 -28.19
C VAL A 373 -14.09 -22.57 -28.98
N PHE A 374 -13.61 -21.38 -28.62
CA PHE A 374 -13.91 -20.15 -29.36
C PHE A 374 -13.33 -20.17 -30.77
N THR A 375 -12.19 -20.84 -30.98
CA THR A 375 -11.62 -21.05 -32.32
C THR A 375 -12.58 -21.91 -33.16
N CYS A 376 -13.11 -23.00 -32.60
CA CYS A 376 -14.12 -23.83 -33.27
C CYS A 376 -15.39 -23.05 -33.65
N PHE A 377 -15.84 -22.09 -32.84
CA PHE A 377 -16.98 -21.23 -33.19
C PHE A 377 -16.74 -20.43 -34.47
N VAL A 378 -15.50 -20.01 -34.72
CA VAL A 378 -15.15 -19.19 -35.88
C VAL A 378 -14.85 -20.06 -37.10
N THR A 379 -14.14 -21.17 -36.93
CA THR A 379 -13.73 -22.05 -38.05
C THR A 379 -14.82 -23.03 -38.49
N SER A 380 -15.61 -23.55 -37.55
CA SER A 380 -16.60 -24.61 -37.78
C SER A 380 -17.95 -24.29 -37.10
N PRO A 381 -18.63 -23.18 -37.44
CA PRO A 381 -19.84 -22.71 -36.74
C PRO A 381 -21.03 -23.69 -36.80
N ASN A 382 -21.11 -24.47 -37.88
CA ASN A 382 -22.23 -25.39 -38.15
C ASN A 382 -21.99 -26.82 -37.63
N GLU A 383 -20.78 -27.13 -37.16
CA GLU A 383 -20.51 -28.44 -36.56
C GLU A 383 -21.23 -28.57 -35.22
N LYS A 384 -21.51 -29.83 -34.84
CA LYS A 384 -22.16 -30.14 -33.57
C LYS A 384 -21.14 -30.15 -32.44
N VAL A 385 -21.50 -29.58 -31.30
CA VAL A 385 -20.72 -29.72 -30.07
C VAL A 385 -20.85 -31.17 -29.58
N PRO A 386 -19.73 -31.89 -29.35
CA PRO A 386 -19.74 -33.29 -28.96
C PRO A 386 -20.61 -33.62 -27.74
N VAL A 387 -20.74 -32.68 -26.81
CA VAL A 387 -21.44 -32.87 -25.52
C VAL A 387 -22.91 -32.43 -25.58
N LEU A 388 -23.25 -31.44 -26.38
CA LEU A 388 -24.54 -30.73 -26.31
C LEU A 388 -25.50 -31.09 -27.46
N ASN A 389 -25.05 -31.84 -28.48
CA ASN A 389 -25.81 -32.19 -29.68
C ASN A 389 -26.49 -30.98 -30.37
N GLN A 390 -26.00 -29.77 -30.10
CA GLN A 390 -26.39 -28.50 -30.70
C GLN A 390 -25.22 -27.99 -31.54
N THR A 391 -25.49 -27.09 -32.49
CA THR A 391 -24.39 -26.47 -33.25
C THR A 391 -23.56 -25.56 -32.34
N PHE A 392 -22.29 -25.39 -32.70
CA PHE A 392 -21.39 -24.44 -32.03
C PHE A 392 -21.99 -23.03 -31.97
N LEU A 393 -22.65 -22.60 -33.05
CA LEU A 393 -23.28 -21.27 -33.12
C LEU A 393 -24.48 -21.10 -32.17
N GLN A 394 -25.32 -22.12 -32.02
CA GLN A 394 -26.49 -22.09 -31.13
C GLN A 394 -26.09 -22.13 -29.65
N SER A 395 -25.09 -22.95 -29.32
CA SER A 395 -24.58 -23.11 -27.95
C SER A 395 -23.60 -22.00 -27.52
N GLY A 396 -23.16 -21.16 -28.45
CA GLY A 396 -22.10 -20.17 -28.24
C GLY A 396 -22.37 -19.20 -27.08
N ALA A 397 -23.59 -18.67 -26.96
CA ALA A 397 -23.94 -17.75 -25.88
C ALA A 397 -23.88 -18.43 -24.50
N MET A 398 -24.37 -19.66 -24.40
CA MET A 398 -24.34 -20.45 -23.16
C MET A 398 -22.90 -20.78 -22.75
N ILE A 399 -22.07 -21.26 -23.68
CA ILE A 399 -20.66 -21.59 -23.42
C ILE A 399 -19.88 -20.32 -23.02
N THR A 400 -20.15 -19.19 -23.68
CA THR A 400 -19.56 -17.89 -23.29
C THR A 400 -19.98 -17.49 -21.87
N GLY A 401 -21.25 -17.73 -21.49
CA GLY A 401 -21.73 -17.54 -20.13
C GLY A 401 -20.98 -18.41 -19.11
N ILE A 402 -20.78 -19.69 -19.41
CA ILE A 402 -19.99 -20.62 -18.56
C ILE A 402 -18.55 -20.11 -18.42
N TYR A 403 -17.94 -19.66 -19.51
CA TYR A 403 -16.59 -19.09 -19.49
C TYR A 403 -16.47 -17.85 -18.60
N ALA A 404 -17.45 -16.96 -18.68
CA ALA A 404 -17.48 -15.70 -17.93
C ALA A 404 -17.87 -15.89 -16.46
N LEU A 405 -18.61 -16.96 -16.13
CA LEU A 405 -19.18 -17.18 -14.80
C LEU A 405 -18.16 -17.08 -13.67
N PRO A 406 -16.97 -17.75 -13.70
CA PRO A 406 -15.99 -17.62 -12.62
C PRO A 406 -15.50 -16.18 -12.42
N VAL A 407 -15.34 -15.43 -13.52
CA VAL A 407 -14.86 -14.04 -13.49
C VAL A 407 -15.92 -13.11 -12.91
N VAL A 408 -17.18 -13.26 -13.34
CA VAL A 408 -18.31 -12.46 -12.85
C VAL A 408 -18.57 -12.75 -11.38
N VAL A 409 -18.59 -14.03 -10.98
CA VAL A 409 -18.76 -14.43 -9.58
C VAL A 409 -17.63 -13.85 -8.74
N ALA A 410 -16.37 -13.95 -9.18
CA ALA A 410 -15.24 -13.34 -8.46
C ALA A 410 -15.39 -11.82 -8.33
N ALA A 411 -15.84 -11.12 -9.38
CA ALA A 411 -16.05 -9.67 -9.35
C ALA A 411 -17.20 -9.25 -8.41
N LEU A 412 -18.31 -9.99 -8.39
CA LEU A 412 -19.42 -9.73 -7.48
C LEU A 412 -19.00 -9.97 -6.01
N LEU A 413 -18.24 -11.03 -5.78
CA LEU A 413 -17.67 -11.34 -4.47
C LEU A 413 -16.71 -10.23 -3.98
N THR A 414 -15.86 -9.68 -4.86
CA THR A 414 -14.95 -8.58 -4.47
C THR A 414 -15.68 -7.27 -4.18
N MET A 415 -16.78 -6.99 -4.88
CA MET A 415 -17.61 -5.83 -4.58
C MET A 415 -18.25 -5.93 -3.19
N CYS A 416 -18.61 -7.14 -2.77
CA CYS A 416 -19.10 -7.43 -1.43
C CYS A 416 -17.97 -7.66 -0.41
N LYS A 417 -17.08 -6.67 -0.24
CA LYS A 417 -15.92 -6.75 0.69
C LYS A 417 -16.29 -7.20 2.12
N SER A 418 -17.48 -6.87 2.60
CA SER A 418 -17.95 -7.26 3.94
C SER A 418 -18.13 -8.77 4.11
N VAL A 419 -18.43 -9.49 3.03
CA VAL A 419 -18.64 -10.95 3.01
C VAL A 419 -17.32 -11.67 2.74
N THR A 420 -16.51 -11.15 1.82
CA THR A 420 -15.29 -11.81 1.37
C THR A 420 -14.06 -11.59 2.25
N ALA A 421 -14.02 -10.53 3.07
CA ALA A 421 -12.94 -10.29 4.02
C ALA A 421 -12.74 -11.44 5.04
N LYS A 422 -13.74 -12.31 5.23
CA LYS A 422 -13.65 -13.47 6.12
C LYS A 422 -13.13 -14.73 5.43
N TRP A 423 -13.06 -14.78 4.11
CA TRP A 423 -12.75 -15.98 3.35
C TRP A 423 -11.33 -15.92 2.80
N SER A 424 -10.37 -16.34 3.64
CA SER A 424 -8.93 -16.30 3.35
C SER A 424 -8.51 -17.05 2.08
N TRP A 425 -9.29 -18.03 1.63
CA TRP A 425 -9.03 -18.78 0.39
C TRP A 425 -9.37 -17.97 -0.89
N LEU A 426 -10.30 -17.02 -0.84
CA LEU A 426 -10.62 -16.14 -1.98
C LEU A 426 -9.47 -15.16 -2.28
N ASN A 427 -8.72 -14.76 -1.25
CA ASN A 427 -7.52 -13.93 -1.39
C ASN A 427 -6.43 -14.63 -2.23
N VAL A 428 -6.41 -15.97 -2.22
CA VAL A 428 -5.48 -16.78 -3.03
C VAL A 428 -5.84 -16.71 -4.52
N LEU A 429 -7.13 -16.74 -4.86
CA LEU A 429 -7.62 -16.65 -6.25
C LEU A 429 -7.32 -15.29 -6.89
N GLN A 430 -7.33 -14.23 -6.09
CA GLN A 430 -7.05 -12.86 -6.56
C GLN A 430 -5.55 -12.54 -6.60
N GLY A 431 -4.70 -13.38 -6.00
CA GLY A 431 -3.27 -13.10 -5.82
C GLY A 431 -2.99 -11.90 -4.89
N THR A 432 -4.02 -11.34 -4.25
CA THR A 432 -3.92 -10.23 -3.31
C THR A 432 -3.84 -10.81 -1.91
N ARG A 433 -2.66 -10.75 -1.29
CA ARG A 433 -2.52 -11.00 0.16
C ARG A 433 -3.22 -9.86 0.91
N ASP A 434 -3.74 -10.13 2.10
CA ASP A 434 -4.08 -9.07 3.05
C ASP A 434 -2.80 -8.34 3.47
N GLN A 435 -2.40 -7.35 2.68
CA GLN A 435 -1.28 -6.48 3.01
C GLN A 435 -1.68 -5.55 4.16
N TYR A 436 -0.74 -5.28 5.07
CA TYR A 436 -1.00 -4.35 6.18
C TYR A 436 -1.46 -2.98 5.67
N ILE A 437 -0.82 -2.54 4.59
CA ILE A 437 -1.09 -1.31 3.88
C ILE A 437 -2.23 -1.55 2.87
N GLY A 438 -3.16 -0.58 2.76
CA GLY A 438 -4.14 -0.55 1.67
C GLY A 438 -5.51 -1.18 1.93
N ARG A 439 -5.76 -1.75 3.12
CA ARG A 439 -6.98 -2.52 3.44
C ARG A 439 -8.29 -1.74 3.33
N ASP A 440 -8.27 -0.52 3.83
CA ASP A 440 -9.45 0.35 3.90
C ASP A 440 -9.37 1.51 2.90
N MET A 441 -8.62 1.33 1.80
CA MET A 441 -8.57 2.30 0.70
C MET A 441 -9.79 2.20 -0.23
N GLY A 442 -10.86 1.52 0.21
CA GLY A 442 -12.10 1.44 -0.55
C GLY A 442 -12.74 2.82 -0.68
N GLN A 443 -13.10 3.20 -1.90
CA GLN A 443 -13.86 4.42 -2.13
C GLN A 443 -15.29 4.26 -1.63
N LYS A 444 -15.90 5.35 -1.18
CA LYS A 444 -17.34 5.36 -0.86
C LYS A 444 -18.15 5.04 -2.12
N LEU A 445 -19.26 4.30 -1.96
CA LEU A 445 -20.09 3.87 -3.09
C LEU A 445 -20.57 5.04 -3.97
N GLY A 446 -20.90 6.18 -3.37
CA GLY A 446 -21.33 7.37 -4.11
C GLY A 446 -20.22 7.97 -4.98
N ASP A 447 -18.97 7.99 -4.49
CA ASP A 447 -17.83 8.49 -5.26
C ASP A 447 -17.47 7.50 -6.38
N PHE A 448 -17.54 6.20 -6.09
CA PHE A 448 -17.39 5.15 -7.09
C PHE A 448 -18.43 5.27 -8.20
N ALA A 449 -19.71 5.44 -7.86
CA ALA A 449 -20.79 5.56 -8.84
C ALA A 449 -20.61 6.78 -9.75
N LYS A 450 -20.26 7.95 -9.19
CA LYS A 450 -19.96 9.16 -9.98
C LYS A 450 -18.81 8.92 -10.95
N TYR A 451 -17.75 8.28 -10.47
CA TYR A 451 -16.59 7.93 -11.28
C TYR A 451 -16.95 6.94 -12.40
N SER A 452 -17.75 5.91 -12.10
CA SER A 452 -18.25 4.94 -13.09
C SER A 452 -19.11 5.59 -14.16
N VAL A 453 -20.02 6.49 -13.80
CA VAL A 453 -20.86 7.22 -14.77
C VAL A 453 -20.00 8.10 -15.68
N PHE A 454 -19.04 8.84 -15.10
CA PHE A 454 -18.11 9.66 -15.88
C PHE A 454 -17.36 8.84 -16.93
N TRP A 455 -16.76 7.70 -16.52
CA TRP A 455 -16.02 6.85 -17.47
C TRP A 455 -16.94 6.14 -18.47
N GLY A 456 -18.14 5.72 -18.05
CA GLY A 456 -19.12 5.13 -18.94
C GLY A 456 -19.52 6.07 -20.08
N LEU A 457 -19.80 7.34 -19.75
CA LEU A 457 -20.11 8.38 -20.75
C LEU A 457 -18.91 8.68 -21.64
N LEU A 458 -17.72 8.87 -21.06
CA LEU A 458 -16.50 9.18 -21.81
C LEU A 458 -16.15 8.08 -22.81
N PHE A 459 -16.19 6.82 -22.37
CA PHE A 459 -15.92 5.67 -23.23
C PHE A 459 -17.00 5.49 -24.29
N GLY A 460 -18.29 5.65 -23.93
CA GLY A 460 -19.38 5.60 -24.89
C GLY A 460 -19.18 6.60 -26.04
N LEU A 461 -18.90 7.86 -25.72
CA LEU A 461 -18.63 8.90 -26.72
C LEU A 461 -17.39 8.59 -27.57
N LYS A 462 -16.29 8.17 -26.93
CA LYS A 462 -15.06 7.80 -27.66
C LYS A 462 -15.27 6.62 -28.60
N PHE A 463 -16.00 5.60 -28.19
CA PHE A 463 -16.23 4.42 -29.01
C PHE A 463 -17.19 4.70 -30.16
N LEU A 464 -18.21 5.54 -29.95
CA LEU A 464 -19.06 6.05 -31.03
C LEU A 464 -18.27 6.88 -32.05
N PHE A 465 -17.33 7.71 -31.59
CA PHE A 465 -16.44 8.43 -32.48
C PHE A 465 -15.51 7.48 -33.26
N ASN A 466 -14.87 6.53 -32.57
CA ASN A 466 -13.92 5.61 -33.17
C ASN A 466 -14.59 4.67 -34.19
N ILE A 467 -15.81 4.19 -33.92
CA ILE A 467 -16.50 3.29 -34.85
C ILE A 467 -16.82 4.02 -36.16
N GLU A 468 -17.31 5.25 -36.12
CA GLU A 468 -17.68 6.00 -37.32
C GLU A 468 -16.49 6.53 -38.12
N LEU A 469 -15.49 7.11 -37.45
CA LEU A 469 -14.43 7.85 -38.15
C LEU A 469 -13.16 7.05 -38.38
N MET A 470 -12.89 6.03 -37.55
CA MET A 470 -11.65 5.26 -37.66
C MET A 470 -11.90 3.85 -38.19
N ILE A 471 -12.84 3.11 -37.60
CA ILE A 471 -12.98 1.67 -37.89
C ILE A 471 -13.81 1.45 -39.16
N ARG A 472 -14.99 2.06 -39.26
CA ARG A 472 -15.89 1.88 -40.40
C ARG A 472 -15.22 2.16 -41.75
N PRO A 473 -14.48 3.28 -41.95
CA PRO A 473 -13.83 3.56 -43.23
C PRO A 473 -12.76 2.54 -43.62
N LEU A 474 -12.19 1.82 -42.64
CA LEU A 474 -11.20 0.76 -42.88
C LEU A 474 -11.85 -0.60 -43.16
N VAL A 475 -13.00 -0.89 -42.56
CA VAL A 475 -13.68 -2.20 -42.72
C VAL A 475 -14.21 -2.40 -44.14
N ILE A 476 -14.81 -1.38 -44.77
CA ILE A 476 -15.34 -1.48 -46.14
C ILE A 476 -14.25 -1.91 -47.15
N PRO A 477 -13.13 -1.18 -47.29
CA PRO A 477 -12.08 -1.57 -48.22
C PRO A 477 -11.40 -2.88 -47.83
N SER A 478 -11.34 -3.23 -46.53
CA SER A 478 -10.79 -4.53 -46.11
C SER A 478 -11.64 -5.70 -46.60
N ILE A 479 -12.97 -5.57 -46.59
CA ILE A 479 -13.88 -6.59 -47.12
C ILE A 479 -13.73 -6.68 -48.65
N GLU A 480 -13.74 -5.54 -49.33
CA GLU A 480 -13.60 -5.49 -50.79
C GLU A 480 -12.27 -6.08 -51.24
N LEU A 481 -11.16 -5.77 -50.55
CA LEU A 481 -9.84 -6.33 -50.83
C LEU A 481 -9.79 -7.84 -50.58
N PHE A 482 -10.48 -8.33 -49.56
CA PHE A 482 -10.55 -9.77 -49.27
C PHE A 482 -11.37 -10.53 -50.32
N ASP A 483 -12.40 -9.89 -50.89
CA ASP A 483 -13.24 -10.45 -51.94
C ASP A 483 -12.60 -10.34 -53.35
N LEU A 484 -11.38 -9.80 -53.50
CA LEU A 484 -10.67 -9.73 -54.78
C LEU A 484 -10.05 -11.10 -55.16
N ASP A 485 -10.52 -11.68 -56.27
CA ASP A 485 -9.83 -12.80 -56.93
C ASP A 485 -8.67 -12.27 -57.78
N VAL A 486 -7.44 -12.49 -57.32
CA VAL A 486 -6.23 -12.15 -58.08
C VAL A 486 -6.01 -13.23 -59.14
N VAL A 487 -6.41 -12.95 -60.38
CA VAL A 487 -6.06 -13.78 -61.53
C VAL A 487 -4.62 -13.47 -61.94
N GLU A 488 -3.68 -14.38 -61.67
CA GLU A 488 -2.31 -14.30 -62.19
C GLU A 488 -2.34 -14.41 -63.72
N VAL A 489 -2.20 -13.27 -64.40
CA VAL A 489 -1.89 -13.25 -65.83
C VAL A 489 -0.40 -13.57 -65.98
N ARG A 490 -0.07 -14.83 -66.29
CA ARG A 490 1.27 -15.18 -66.77
C ARG A 490 1.48 -14.53 -68.13
N VAL A 491 2.37 -13.55 -68.17
CA VAL A 491 2.87 -12.88 -69.39
C VAL A 491 3.93 -13.74 -70.05
#